data_AF-A0A7C3RSX4-F1
#
_entry.id   AF-A0A7C3RSX4-F1
#
_cell.length_a   1.000
_cell.length_b   1.000
_cell.length_c   1.000
_cell.angle_alpha   90.00
_cell.angle_beta   90.00
_cell.angle_gamma   90.00
#
_symmetry.space_group_name_H-M   'P 1'
#
loop_
_entity.id
_entity.type
_entity.pdbx_description
1 polymer ?
#
loop_
_entity_poly.entity_id
_entity_poly.type
_entity_poly.pdbx_seq_one_letter_code
_entity_poly.pdbx_strand_id
1 'polypeptide(L)'
;MRYIMQNCIFEFSFESEKDYSDPFNDVEVSVIFTDPDGKEKTVPAFWDGGNIWRVRYASPKIGRHTFRTVSSDPSNSSLNNQKGELEVVPYEGNNPLFKHGPIRISEDRRHLEHIDGTPFFWLGDTWYMGLCKRLSWPEDFQILTEDRVEKGFSVIQIVAGLYPDMPAFDPRGANEAGFPWEEDYSRINPSYFDMADLRISWLVRSGLVPCIFGCWGYYLPWMGIERMKKHWRYLVARYSAFPVVWCLAGEYDMPYYLSKDKEKDREFQREGWIEVGRYLR
;
A
#
# COMPACT_ATOMS: atom_id res chain seq x y z
N MET A 1 -17.86 -6.63 20.52
CA MET A 1 -17.99 -5.87 19.26
C MET A 1 -16.89 -4.80 19.24
N ARG A 2 -16.13 -4.69 18.14
CA ARG A 2 -15.04 -3.71 18.00
C ARG A 2 -15.58 -2.45 17.34
N TYR A 3 -15.23 -1.27 17.85
CA TYR A 3 -15.67 0.02 17.31
C TYR A 3 -14.53 0.69 16.55
N ILE A 4 -14.81 1.19 15.35
CA ILE A 4 -13.84 1.88 14.51
C ILE A 4 -14.46 3.17 13.97
N MET A 5 -13.69 4.25 13.88
CA MET A 5 -14.20 5.49 13.30
C MET A 5 -14.24 5.39 11.77
N GLN A 6 -15.25 6.00 11.17
CA GLN A 6 -15.41 6.17 9.73
C GLN A 6 -14.10 6.70 9.11
N ASN A 7 -13.74 6.14 7.95
CA ASN A 7 -12.52 6.45 7.19
C ASN A 7 -11.18 6.23 7.93
N CYS A 8 -11.18 5.80 9.19
CA CYS A 8 -9.97 5.52 9.94
C CYS A 8 -9.53 4.07 9.75
N ILE A 9 -8.21 3.86 9.81
CA ILE A 9 -7.60 2.55 9.64
C ILE A 9 -7.83 1.72 10.90
N PHE A 10 -8.38 0.53 10.72
CA PHE A 10 -8.42 -0.51 11.74
C PHE A 10 -7.58 -1.71 11.30
N GLU A 11 -6.68 -2.16 12.18
CA GLU A 11 -5.80 -3.30 11.93
C GLU A 11 -6.07 -4.42 12.94
N PHE A 12 -6.07 -5.65 12.45
CA PHE A 12 -6.07 -6.85 13.29
C PHE A 12 -5.41 -8.01 12.55
N SER A 13 -5.06 -9.06 13.30
CA SER A 13 -4.35 -10.22 12.79
C SER A 13 -5.12 -11.53 12.92
N PHE A 14 -4.68 -12.50 12.12
CA PHE A 14 -4.95 -13.91 12.24
C PHE A 14 -3.62 -14.63 12.37
N GLU A 15 -3.57 -15.66 13.19
CA GLU A 15 -2.38 -16.49 13.39
C GLU A 15 -2.66 -17.89 12.86
N SER A 16 -1.73 -18.39 12.06
CA SER A 16 -1.80 -19.73 11.51
C SER A 16 -1.35 -20.77 12.54
N GLU A 17 -2.20 -21.76 12.77
CA GLU A 17 -1.85 -22.98 13.51
C GLU A 17 -1.00 -23.96 12.68
N LYS A 18 -0.87 -23.70 11.38
CA LYS A 18 0.02 -24.44 10.48
C LYS A 18 1.29 -23.66 10.22
N ASP A 19 2.40 -24.39 10.17
CA ASP A 19 3.68 -23.86 9.70
C ASP A 19 3.80 -24.00 8.18
N TYR A 20 4.34 -22.96 7.55
CA TYR A 20 4.69 -22.96 6.13
C TYR A 20 6.18 -22.65 5.98
N SER A 21 6.84 -23.31 5.02
CA SER A 21 8.26 -23.05 4.73
C SER A 21 8.48 -21.66 4.13
N ASP A 22 7.57 -21.21 3.27
CA ASP A 22 7.60 -19.89 2.66
C ASP A 22 6.22 -19.21 2.73
N PRO A 23 5.80 -18.74 3.93
CA PRO A 23 4.44 -18.26 4.16
C PRO A 23 4.01 -17.15 3.20
N PHE A 24 4.93 -16.24 2.84
CA PHE A 24 4.64 -15.14 1.92
C PHE A 24 4.37 -15.64 0.49
N ASN A 25 5.14 -16.61 0.01
CA ASN A 25 5.00 -17.07 -1.36
C ASN A 25 3.90 -18.12 -1.53
N ASP A 26 3.62 -18.90 -0.49
CA ASP A 26 2.76 -20.08 -0.54
C ASP A 26 1.30 -19.79 -0.14
N VAL A 27 1.08 -18.76 0.70
CA VAL A 27 -0.24 -18.53 1.32
C VAL A 27 -0.73 -17.09 1.13
N GLU A 28 -1.80 -16.94 0.37
CA GLU A 28 -2.54 -15.70 0.26
C GLU A 28 -3.80 -15.75 1.14
N VAL A 29 -3.95 -14.73 1.99
CA VAL A 29 -5.17 -14.53 2.78
C VAL A 29 -5.86 -13.25 2.31
N SER A 30 -7.18 -13.29 2.19
CA SER A 30 -8.03 -12.12 1.97
C SER A 30 -9.19 -12.14 2.95
N VAL A 31 -9.76 -10.98 3.21
CA VAL A 31 -10.92 -10.80 4.08
C VAL A 31 -12.03 -10.15 3.28
N ILE A 32 -13.17 -10.80 3.24
CA ILE A 32 -14.38 -10.29 2.59
C ILE A 32 -15.19 -9.60 3.67
N PHE A 33 -15.27 -8.27 3.57
CA PHE A 33 -16.10 -7.43 4.43
C PHE A 33 -17.44 -7.18 3.75
N THR A 34 -18.52 -7.30 4.51
CA THR A 34 -19.88 -6.94 4.08
C THR A 34 -20.33 -5.72 4.86
N ASP A 35 -20.64 -4.64 4.13
CA ASP A 35 -21.12 -3.39 4.71
C ASP A 35 -22.61 -3.45 5.13
N PRO A 36 -23.14 -2.43 5.82
CA PRO A 36 -24.55 -2.39 6.24
C PRO A 36 -25.57 -2.46 5.09
N ASP A 37 -25.17 -2.08 3.88
CA ASP A 37 -26.01 -2.14 2.68
C ASP A 37 -25.93 -3.55 2.01
N GLY A 38 -25.15 -4.48 2.59
CA GLY A 38 -24.94 -5.82 2.07
C GLY A 38 -23.89 -5.92 0.98
N LYS A 39 -23.14 -4.85 0.70
CA LYS A 39 -22.10 -4.85 -0.34
C LYS A 39 -20.83 -5.49 0.19
N GLU A 40 -20.30 -6.45 -0.57
CA GLU A 40 -19.02 -7.09 -0.26
C GLU A 40 -17.83 -6.31 -0.84
N LYS A 41 -16.74 -6.28 -0.07
CA LYS A 41 -15.41 -5.82 -0.50
C LYS A 41 -14.37 -6.83 -0.05
N THR A 42 -13.61 -7.37 -1.00
CA THR A 42 -12.44 -8.20 -0.71
C THR A 42 -11.24 -7.31 -0.43
N VAL A 43 -10.59 -7.53 0.72
CA VAL A 43 -9.39 -6.81 1.14
C VAL A 43 -8.28 -7.83 1.37
N PRO A 44 -7.13 -7.72 0.68
CA PRO A 44 -6.02 -8.64 0.89
C PRO A 44 -5.41 -8.42 2.28
N ALA A 45 -5.08 -9.52 2.95
CA ALA A 45 -4.25 -9.51 4.15
C ALA A 45 -2.77 -9.65 3.73
N PHE A 46 -1.86 -9.19 4.59
CA PHE A 46 -0.42 -9.27 4.37
C PHE A 46 0.25 -10.13 5.43
N TRP A 47 1.25 -10.91 5.01
CA TRP A 47 2.11 -11.65 5.93
C TRP A 47 3.03 -10.70 6.70
N ASP A 48 3.10 -10.88 8.02
CA ASP A 48 3.82 -10.00 8.94
C ASP A 48 4.97 -10.71 9.68
N GLY A 49 5.50 -11.76 9.07
CA GLY A 49 6.51 -12.62 9.72
C GLY A 49 5.88 -13.77 10.50
N GLY A 50 6.67 -14.83 10.71
CA GLY A 50 6.22 -16.04 11.39
C GLY A 50 4.93 -16.60 10.78
N ASN A 51 3.94 -16.84 11.65
CA ASN A 51 2.64 -17.38 11.27
C ASN A 51 1.52 -16.31 11.28
N ILE A 52 1.85 -15.03 11.09
CA ILE A 52 0.90 -13.93 11.28
C ILE A 52 0.50 -13.31 9.94
N TRP A 53 -0.82 -13.17 9.72
CA TRP A 53 -1.40 -12.38 8.64
C TRP A 53 -2.22 -11.24 9.23
N ARG A 54 -1.93 -10.02 8.80
CA ARG A 54 -2.66 -8.82 9.20
C ARG A 54 -3.57 -8.34 8.10
N VAL A 55 -4.69 -7.76 8.49
CA VAL A 55 -5.59 -7.04 7.59
C VAL A 55 -5.80 -5.63 8.12
N ARG A 56 -5.82 -4.66 7.19
CA ARG A 56 -6.20 -3.29 7.46
C ARG A 56 -7.51 -2.98 6.74
N TYR A 57 -8.46 -2.40 7.46
CA TYR A 57 -9.77 -2.05 6.93
C TYR A 57 -10.15 -0.64 7.32
N ALA A 58 -10.77 0.09 6.39
CA ALA A 58 -11.40 1.38 6.61
C ALA A 58 -12.66 1.44 5.76
N SER A 59 -13.70 2.13 6.26
CA SER A 59 -14.97 2.25 5.56
C SER A 59 -15.59 3.63 5.74
N PRO A 60 -16.18 4.21 4.67
CA PRO A 60 -17.00 5.40 4.77
C PRO A 60 -18.43 5.09 5.23
N LYS A 61 -18.81 3.82 5.40
CA LYS A 61 -20.18 3.43 5.75
C LYS A 61 -20.30 3.17 7.25
N ILE A 62 -21.03 4.04 7.94
CA ILE A 62 -21.37 3.90 9.36
C ILE A 62 -22.34 2.72 9.54
N GLY A 63 -22.20 2.00 10.65
CA GLY A 63 -23.02 0.87 11.04
C GLY A 63 -22.23 -0.43 11.17
N ARG A 64 -22.96 -1.54 11.29
CA ARG A 64 -22.40 -2.87 11.47
C ARG A 64 -21.84 -3.44 10.18
N HIS A 65 -20.57 -3.83 10.19
CA HIS A 65 -19.94 -4.64 9.16
C HIS A 65 -19.65 -6.02 9.70
N THR A 66 -19.74 -7.02 8.82
CA THR A 66 -19.28 -8.38 9.11
C THR A 66 -18.13 -8.74 8.20
N PHE A 67 -17.33 -9.73 8.59
CA PHE A 67 -16.27 -10.20 7.73
C PHE A 67 -16.11 -11.72 7.78
N ARG A 68 -15.53 -12.27 6.72
CA ARG A 68 -15.02 -13.64 6.66
C ARG A 68 -13.66 -13.70 5.97
N THR A 69 -12.75 -14.55 6.45
CA THR A 69 -11.47 -14.79 5.78
C THR A 69 -11.59 -15.85 4.68
N VAL A 70 -10.73 -15.73 3.67
CA VAL A 70 -10.52 -16.69 2.60
C VAL A 70 -9.02 -16.88 2.44
N SER A 71 -8.55 -18.12 2.57
CA SER A 71 -7.14 -18.50 2.39
C SER A 71 -6.94 -19.30 1.11
N SER A 72 -5.80 -19.15 0.44
CA SER A 72 -5.38 -20.01 -0.66
C SER A 72 -5.11 -21.46 -0.21
N ASP A 73 -4.80 -21.68 1.07
CA ASP A 73 -4.88 -22.98 1.72
C ASP A 73 -6.23 -23.12 2.47
N PRO A 74 -7.28 -23.67 1.84
CA PRO A 74 -8.59 -23.79 2.47
C PRO A 74 -8.60 -24.77 3.64
N SER A 75 -7.59 -25.63 3.76
CA SER A 75 -7.47 -26.61 4.84
C SER A 75 -6.85 -26.02 6.12
N ASN A 76 -6.38 -24.77 6.07
CA ASN A 76 -5.97 -24.03 7.26
C ASN A 76 -7.18 -23.32 7.88
N SER A 77 -7.85 -23.99 8.81
CA SER A 77 -9.02 -23.44 9.49
C SER A 77 -8.73 -22.18 10.31
N SER A 78 -7.50 -22.00 10.79
CA SER A 78 -7.12 -20.80 11.55
C SER A 78 -6.98 -19.54 10.68
N LEU A 79 -6.79 -19.71 9.35
CA LEU A 79 -6.76 -18.61 8.38
C LEU A 79 -7.98 -18.55 7.47
N ASN A 80 -8.73 -19.64 7.31
CA ASN A 80 -9.87 -19.73 6.40
C ASN A 80 -11.21 -19.75 7.15
N ASN A 81 -12.24 -19.09 6.60
CA ASN A 81 -13.58 -19.01 7.19
C ASN A 81 -13.65 -18.46 8.63
N GLN A 82 -12.62 -17.75 9.08
CA GLN A 82 -12.67 -16.98 10.32
C GLN A 82 -13.68 -15.85 10.13
N LYS A 83 -14.56 -15.63 11.11
CA LYS A 83 -15.65 -14.65 11.03
C LYS A 83 -15.58 -13.67 12.17
N GLY A 84 -16.08 -12.47 11.93
CA GLY A 84 -16.26 -11.48 12.97
C GLY A 84 -17.09 -10.30 12.51
N GLU A 85 -17.20 -9.32 13.38
CA GLU A 85 -17.97 -8.10 13.17
C GLU A 85 -17.26 -6.90 13.77
N LEU A 86 -17.55 -5.74 13.19
CA LEU A 86 -17.10 -4.44 13.63
C LEU A 86 -18.22 -3.42 13.46
N GLU A 87 -18.21 -2.40 14.31
CA GLU A 87 -19.14 -1.27 14.24
C GLU A 87 -18.37 -0.05 13.77
N VAL A 88 -18.73 0.51 12.61
CA VAL A 88 -18.19 1.77 12.12
C VAL A 88 -19.02 2.91 12.69
N VAL A 89 -18.41 3.79 13.46
CA VAL A 89 -19.06 4.96 14.07
C VAL A 89 -18.63 6.25 13.35
N PRO A 90 -19.39 7.36 13.48
CA PRO A 90 -18.98 8.64 12.90
C PRO A 90 -17.56 9.06 13.31
N TYR A 91 -16.83 9.70 12.39
CA TYR A 91 -15.54 10.30 12.71
C TYR A 91 -15.74 11.63 13.48
N GLU A 92 -15.07 11.79 14.61
CA GLU A 92 -15.19 12.98 15.48
C GLU A 92 -13.94 13.87 15.48
N GLY A 93 -12.90 13.48 14.71
CA GLY A 93 -11.66 14.25 14.64
C GLY A 93 -11.66 15.34 13.57
N ASN A 94 -10.51 16.00 13.44
CA ASN A 94 -10.34 17.15 12.53
C ASN A 94 -9.38 16.89 11.36
N ASN A 95 -8.86 15.65 11.20
CA ASN A 95 -8.03 15.35 10.06
C ASN A 95 -8.90 15.38 8.78
N PRO A 96 -8.57 16.24 7.80
CA PRO A 96 -9.43 16.44 6.62
C PRO A 96 -9.59 15.17 5.79
N LEU A 97 -8.56 14.32 5.71
CA LEU A 97 -8.61 13.09 4.92
C LEU A 97 -9.61 12.09 5.49
N PHE A 98 -9.71 11.99 6.82
CA PHE A 98 -10.70 11.12 7.48
C PHE A 98 -12.09 11.75 7.54
N LYS A 99 -12.16 13.08 7.70
CA LYS A 99 -13.43 13.81 7.73
C LYS A 99 -14.19 13.72 6.41
N HIS A 100 -13.50 13.93 5.30
CA HIS A 100 -14.09 13.97 3.96
C HIS A 100 -14.07 12.60 3.26
N GLY A 101 -13.18 11.71 3.68
CA GLY A 101 -13.04 10.35 3.14
C GLY A 101 -12.15 10.27 1.90
N PRO A 102 -12.12 9.13 1.19
CA PRO A 102 -11.23 8.92 0.05
C PRO A 102 -11.45 9.92 -1.10
N ILE A 103 -10.43 10.13 -1.92
CA ILE A 103 -10.49 10.97 -3.12
C ILE A 103 -11.09 10.18 -4.29
N ARG A 104 -11.89 10.84 -5.12
CA ARG A 104 -12.46 10.34 -6.37
C ARG A 104 -12.33 11.37 -7.49
N ILE A 105 -12.52 10.90 -8.72
CA ILE A 105 -12.75 11.77 -9.87
C ILE A 105 -14.15 12.36 -9.75
N SER A 106 -14.28 13.67 -9.94
CA SER A 106 -15.56 14.38 -9.92
C SER A 106 -16.54 13.88 -10.99
N GLU A 107 -17.83 14.15 -10.81
CA GLU A 107 -18.87 13.76 -11.78
C GLU A 107 -18.64 14.37 -13.17
N ASP A 108 -18.12 15.60 -13.24
CA ASP A 108 -17.78 16.28 -14.48
C ASP A 108 -16.47 15.79 -15.13
N ARG A 109 -15.72 14.94 -14.41
CA ARG A 109 -14.43 14.34 -14.79
C ARG A 109 -13.32 15.33 -15.08
N ARG A 110 -13.34 16.51 -14.45
CA ARG A 110 -12.33 17.57 -14.64
C ARG A 110 -11.49 17.86 -13.41
N HIS A 111 -11.94 17.46 -12.22
CA HIS A 111 -11.21 17.69 -10.98
C HIS A 111 -11.27 16.47 -10.05
N LEU A 112 -10.57 16.60 -8.92
CA LEU A 112 -10.63 15.64 -7.83
C LEU A 112 -11.48 16.21 -6.70
N GLU A 113 -12.14 15.32 -5.97
CA GLU A 113 -12.93 15.64 -4.80
C GLU A 113 -12.91 14.47 -3.82
N HIS A 114 -13.20 14.74 -2.56
CA HIS A 114 -13.50 13.69 -1.59
C HIS A 114 -14.88 13.08 -1.85
N ILE A 115 -15.15 11.90 -1.28
CA ILE A 115 -16.44 11.21 -1.46
C ILE A 115 -17.67 12.01 -0.99
N ASP A 116 -17.48 13.02 -0.14
CA ASP A 116 -18.53 13.93 0.33
C ASP A 116 -18.75 15.15 -0.60
N GLY A 117 -18.00 15.25 -1.70
CA GLY A 117 -18.05 16.35 -2.67
C GLY A 117 -17.12 17.52 -2.36
N THR A 118 -16.35 17.47 -1.26
CA THR A 118 -15.36 18.51 -0.95
C THR A 118 -14.25 18.52 -2.02
N PRO A 119 -13.97 19.66 -2.69
CA PRO A 119 -12.92 19.72 -3.70
C PRO A 119 -11.54 19.36 -3.15
N PHE A 120 -10.74 18.61 -3.93
CA PHE A 120 -9.37 18.27 -3.59
C PHE A 120 -8.40 18.89 -4.60
N PHE A 121 -7.62 19.88 -4.18
CA PHE A 121 -6.58 20.47 -5.01
C PHE A 121 -5.27 19.71 -4.85
N TRP A 122 -4.74 19.17 -5.95
CA TRP A 122 -3.48 18.43 -5.96
C TRP A 122 -2.29 19.39 -6.00
N LEU A 123 -1.67 19.64 -4.85
CA LEU A 123 -0.38 20.32 -4.74
C LEU A 123 0.65 19.31 -4.23
N GLY A 124 1.44 18.77 -5.16
CA GLY A 124 2.34 17.64 -4.91
C GLY A 124 3.79 18.04 -4.68
N ASP A 125 4.47 17.38 -3.73
CA ASP A 125 5.93 17.32 -3.62
C ASP A 125 6.45 15.91 -3.92
N THR A 126 7.75 15.78 -4.18
CA THR A 126 8.38 14.54 -4.66
C THR A 126 9.45 14.04 -3.71
N TRP A 127 9.14 12.98 -2.95
CA TRP A 127 10.06 12.35 -2.00
C TRP A 127 10.28 10.89 -2.41
N TYR A 128 10.73 10.65 -3.65
CA TYR A 128 10.82 9.28 -4.19
C TYR A 128 11.55 8.31 -3.25
N MET A 129 12.63 8.76 -2.60
CA MET A 129 13.44 7.97 -1.66
C MET A 129 13.07 8.22 -0.17
N GLY A 130 11.83 8.62 0.11
CA GLY A 130 11.39 9.00 1.46
C GLY A 130 11.24 7.84 2.44
N LEU A 131 11.24 6.58 1.97
CA LEU A 131 11.13 5.38 2.81
C LEU A 131 12.47 4.67 3.08
N CYS A 132 13.60 5.28 2.72
CA CYS A 132 14.94 4.77 3.01
C CYS A 132 15.76 5.74 3.88
N LYS A 133 17.00 5.38 4.22
CA LYS A 133 17.91 6.18 5.07
C LYS A 133 18.26 7.57 4.52
N ARG A 134 17.86 7.89 3.28
CA ARG A 134 18.04 9.23 2.70
C ARG A 134 17.22 10.29 3.42
N LEU A 135 16.08 9.91 3.98
CA LEU A 135 15.23 10.77 4.81
C LEU A 135 15.05 10.08 6.18
N SER A 136 15.84 10.53 7.16
CA SER A 136 15.91 9.89 8.47
C SER A 136 14.56 9.94 9.20
N TRP A 137 14.29 8.91 9.99
CA TRP A 137 13.10 8.84 10.84
C TRP A 137 13.48 8.83 12.33
N PRO A 138 12.77 9.58 13.18
CA PRO A 138 11.64 10.47 12.84
C PRO A 138 12.06 11.84 12.28
N GLU A 139 13.29 12.27 12.57
CA GLU A 139 13.77 13.66 12.47
C GLU A 139 13.50 14.35 11.12
N ASP A 140 14.31 14.07 10.09
CA ASP A 140 14.23 14.80 8.82
C ASP A 140 12.85 14.64 8.15
N PHE A 141 12.27 13.45 8.28
CA PHE A 141 10.95 13.15 7.71
C PHE A 141 9.85 14.02 8.34
N GLN A 142 9.83 14.17 9.66
CA GLN A 142 8.83 14.97 10.36
C GLN A 142 9.03 16.47 10.08
N ILE A 143 10.28 16.96 10.13
CA ILE A 143 10.61 18.36 9.81
C ILE A 143 10.13 18.71 8.39
N LEU A 144 10.43 17.86 7.41
CA LEU A 144 10.01 18.10 6.03
C LEU A 144 8.48 18.02 5.88
N THR A 145 7.83 17.10 6.61
CA THR A 145 6.35 17.00 6.63
C THR A 145 5.70 18.28 7.14
N GLU A 146 6.17 18.81 8.27
CA GLU A 146 5.66 20.04 8.86
C GLU A 146 5.82 21.23 7.91
N ASP A 147 7.00 21.39 7.32
CA ASP A 147 7.27 22.44 6.34
C ASP A 147 6.33 22.36 5.11
N ARG A 148 5.97 21.14 4.66
CA ARG A 148 5.02 20.97 3.54
C ARG A 148 3.59 21.25 3.92
N VAL A 149 3.19 20.91 5.14
CA VAL A 149 1.88 21.30 5.68
C VAL A 149 1.78 22.83 5.76
N GLU A 150 2.79 23.51 6.30
CA GLU A 150 2.82 24.98 6.38
C GLU A 150 2.74 25.67 5.02
N LYS A 151 3.34 25.06 3.99
CA LYS A 151 3.30 25.54 2.60
C LYS A 151 2.03 25.16 1.84
N GLY A 152 1.12 24.40 2.46
CA GLY A 152 -0.17 24.02 1.88
C GLY A 152 -0.10 22.89 0.84
N PHE A 153 0.96 22.09 0.82
CA PHE A 153 0.99 20.88 0.00
C PHE A 153 -0.11 19.91 0.46
N SER A 154 -0.63 19.11 -0.47
CA SER A 154 -1.68 18.13 -0.20
C SER A 154 -1.28 16.71 -0.56
N VAL A 155 -0.25 16.53 -1.38
CA VAL A 155 0.21 15.21 -1.86
C VAL A 155 1.72 15.07 -1.75
N ILE A 156 2.18 13.89 -1.32
CA ILE A 156 3.60 13.52 -1.34
C ILE A 156 3.77 12.27 -2.21
N GLN A 157 4.55 12.38 -3.29
CA GLN A 157 4.92 11.24 -4.13
C GLN A 157 6.07 10.47 -3.48
N ILE A 158 5.90 9.16 -3.27
CA ILE A 158 6.86 8.34 -2.54
C ILE A 158 6.92 6.93 -3.12
N VAL A 159 8.11 6.36 -3.29
CA VAL A 159 8.29 5.00 -3.83
C VAL A 159 8.38 3.99 -2.70
N ALA A 160 7.60 2.91 -2.79
CA ALA A 160 7.52 1.83 -1.81
C ALA A 160 8.71 0.86 -1.86
N GLY A 161 9.93 1.39 -1.77
CA GLY A 161 11.17 0.63 -1.98
C GLY A 161 11.65 0.79 -3.42
N LEU A 162 12.14 -0.30 -4.04
CA LEU A 162 12.42 -0.47 -5.47
C LEU A 162 12.61 0.85 -6.27
N TYR A 163 13.66 1.60 -5.89
CA TYR A 163 13.85 3.03 -6.17
C TYR A 163 14.46 3.37 -7.53
N PRO A 164 14.30 4.61 -8.04
CA PRO A 164 15.04 5.11 -9.20
C PRO A 164 16.56 5.22 -8.96
N ASP A 165 17.32 5.47 -10.03
CA ASP A 165 18.75 5.86 -10.01
C ASP A 165 19.75 4.91 -9.32
N MET A 166 19.40 3.63 -9.18
CA MET A 166 20.28 2.65 -8.55
C MET A 166 20.07 1.21 -9.08
N PRO A 167 21.11 0.36 -9.01
CA PRO A 167 20.92 -1.07 -9.21
C PRO A 167 20.09 -1.67 -8.07
N ALA A 168 19.54 -2.86 -8.32
CA ALA A 168 18.90 -3.64 -7.27
C ALA A 168 19.83 -3.85 -6.07
N PHE A 169 19.29 -3.74 -4.86
CA PHE A 169 20.02 -3.92 -3.59
C PHE A 169 21.20 -2.96 -3.38
N ASP A 170 21.19 -1.78 -4.02
CA ASP A 170 22.13 -0.71 -3.67
C ASP A 170 21.90 -0.22 -2.23
N PRO A 171 22.94 -0.11 -1.37
CA PRO A 171 22.79 0.30 0.03
C PRO A 171 22.02 1.60 0.25
N ARG A 172 21.98 2.51 -0.74
CA ARG A 172 21.19 3.75 -0.71
C ARG A 172 19.68 3.49 -0.65
N GLY A 173 19.23 2.34 -1.13
CA GLY A 173 17.83 1.92 -1.11
C GLY A 173 17.39 1.22 0.17
N ALA A 174 18.29 0.99 1.13
CA ALA A 174 17.94 0.36 2.39
C ALA A 174 17.37 1.37 3.41
N ASN A 175 16.38 0.95 4.18
CA ASN A 175 15.94 1.64 5.39
C ASN A 175 16.56 1.01 6.64
N GLU A 176 16.10 1.41 7.82
CA GLU A 176 16.62 0.93 9.10
C GLU A 176 16.53 -0.61 9.24
N ALA A 177 15.59 -1.24 8.55
CA ALA A 177 15.34 -2.69 8.54
C ALA A 177 15.83 -3.40 7.26
N GLY A 178 16.66 -2.74 6.44
CA GLY A 178 17.24 -3.33 5.24
C GLY A 178 16.46 -3.02 3.96
N PHE A 179 16.30 -4.00 3.09
CA PHE A 179 15.64 -3.88 1.78
C PHE A 179 14.18 -4.38 1.83
N PRO A 180 13.30 -3.94 0.91
CA PRO A 180 11.91 -4.41 0.84
C PRO A 180 11.78 -5.91 0.51
N TRP A 181 12.82 -6.51 -0.08
CA TRP A 181 12.90 -7.91 -0.44
C TRP A 181 14.24 -8.48 0.01
N GLU A 182 14.28 -9.79 0.23
CA GLU A 182 15.52 -10.58 0.29
C GLU A 182 16.18 -10.65 -1.10
N GLU A 183 17.45 -11.04 -1.14
CA GLU A 183 18.21 -11.21 -2.39
C GLU A 183 17.46 -12.09 -3.40
N ASP A 184 17.70 -11.81 -4.69
CA ASP A 184 17.00 -12.42 -5.83
C ASP A 184 15.47 -12.29 -5.80
N TYR A 185 14.94 -11.40 -4.96
CA TYR A 185 13.50 -11.21 -4.74
C TYR A 185 12.82 -12.51 -4.28
N SER A 186 13.53 -13.30 -3.48
CA SER A 186 13.07 -14.59 -2.98
C SER A 186 11.87 -14.44 -2.05
N ARG A 187 11.92 -13.49 -1.11
CA ARG A 187 10.83 -13.24 -0.16
C ARG A 187 10.76 -11.76 0.23
N ILE A 188 9.56 -11.27 0.52
CA ILE A 188 9.36 -9.90 1.01
C ILE A 188 9.89 -9.76 2.44
N ASN A 189 10.36 -8.57 2.81
CA ASN A 189 10.81 -8.27 4.18
C ASN A 189 9.74 -7.42 4.90
N PRO A 190 8.93 -8.00 5.81
CA PRO A 190 7.92 -7.24 6.56
C PRO A 190 8.52 -6.09 7.36
N SER A 191 9.70 -6.27 7.96
CA SER A 191 10.35 -5.27 8.81
C SER A 191 10.67 -3.97 8.07
N TYR A 192 10.99 -4.05 6.76
CA TYR A 192 11.14 -2.87 5.92
C TYR A 192 9.85 -2.07 5.86
N PHE A 193 8.72 -2.77 5.68
CA PHE A 193 7.42 -2.14 5.55
C PHE A 193 6.85 -1.66 6.90
N ASP A 194 7.28 -2.23 8.02
CA ASP A 194 6.97 -1.70 9.35
C ASP A 194 7.58 -0.29 9.52
N MET A 195 8.82 -0.09 9.06
CA MET A 195 9.45 1.24 9.05
C MET A 195 8.80 2.19 8.02
N ALA A 196 8.25 1.66 6.94
CA ALA A 196 7.49 2.44 5.96
C ALA A 196 6.11 2.85 6.51
N ASP A 197 5.45 1.99 7.29
CA ASP A 197 4.15 2.24 7.91
C ASP A 197 4.19 3.46 8.83
N LEU A 198 5.28 3.63 9.58
CA LEU A 198 5.49 4.82 10.43
C LEU A 198 5.42 6.11 9.61
N ARG A 199 6.14 6.16 8.49
CA ARG A 199 6.23 7.31 7.59
C ARG A 199 4.93 7.57 6.84
N ILE A 200 4.30 6.53 6.28
CA ILE A 200 3.01 6.64 5.58
C ILE A 200 1.90 7.07 6.54
N SER A 201 1.85 6.49 7.75
CA SER A 201 0.90 6.91 8.78
C SER A 201 1.12 8.36 9.19
N TRP A 202 2.37 8.81 9.30
CA TRP A 202 2.69 10.19 9.64
C TRP A 202 2.20 11.19 8.60
N LEU A 203 2.43 10.92 7.31
CA LEU A 203 1.91 11.76 6.22
C LEU A 203 0.39 11.90 6.33
N VAL A 204 -0.32 10.77 6.45
CA VAL A 204 -1.78 10.76 6.56
C VAL A 204 -2.27 11.51 7.80
N ARG A 205 -1.65 11.29 8.97
CA ARG A 205 -2.01 11.99 10.22
C ARG A 205 -1.79 13.49 10.11
N SER A 206 -0.80 13.91 9.32
CA SER A 206 -0.48 15.32 9.04
C SER A 206 -1.37 15.95 7.97
N GLY A 207 -2.32 15.19 7.40
CA GLY A 207 -3.25 15.68 6.38
C GLY A 207 -2.71 15.66 4.95
N LEU A 208 -1.57 14.99 4.72
CA LEU A 208 -0.98 14.80 3.40
C LEU A 208 -1.35 13.44 2.82
N VAL A 209 -1.75 13.42 1.56
CA VAL A 209 -2.08 12.19 0.82
C VAL A 209 -0.80 11.58 0.25
N PRO A 210 -0.40 10.36 0.64
CA PRO A 210 0.68 9.66 -0.03
C PRO A 210 0.23 9.21 -1.43
N CYS A 211 0.94 9.66 -2.47
CA CYS A 211 0.89 9.06 -3.79
C CYS A 211 1.99 7.98 -3.85
N ILE A 212 1.58 6.73 -3.61
CA ILE A 212 2.50 5.59 -3.52
C ILE A 212 2.79 5.08 -4.91
N PHE A 213 4.06 5.23 -5.31
CA PHE A 213 4.64 4.56 -6.46
C PHE A 213 5.03 3.15 -6.01
N GLY A 214 4.54 2.11 -6.70
CA GLY A 214 4.92 0.74 -6.35
C GLY A 214 6.41 0.51 -6.47
N CYS A 215 6.98 0.90 -7.61
CA CYS A 215 8.42 0.83 -7.87
C CYS A 215 8.80 1.70 -9.08
N TRP A 216 10.08 1.69 -9.45
CA TRP A 216 10.50 2.15 -10.77
C TRP A 216 10.29 1.10 -11.85
N GLY A 217 10.06 1.54 -13.09
CA GLY A 217 9.64 0.69 -14.21
C GLY A 217 10.59 -0.46 -14.53
N TYR A 218 11.90 -0.27 -14.37
CA TYR A 218 12.92 -1.29 -14.70
C TYR A 218 13.04 -2.41 -13.65
N TYR A 219 12.33 -2.35 -12.52
CA TYR A 219 12.26 -3.51 -11.62
C TYR A 219 11.41 -4.64 -12.18
N LEU A 220 10.49 -4.35 -13.12
CA LEU A 220 9.68 -5.40 -13.74
C LEU A 220 10.52 -6.43 -14.51
N PRO A 221 11.45 -6.06 -15.41
CA PRO A 221 12.33 -7.04 -16.06
C PRO A 221 13.29 -7.73 -15.09
N TRP A 222 13.65 -7.12 -13.96
CA TRP A 222 14.53 -7.74 -12.96
C TRP A 222 13.83 -8.78 -12.08
N MET A 223 12.60 -8.49 -11.66
CA MET A 223 11.83 -9.35 -10.75
C MET A 223 10.96 -10.36 -11.49
N GLY A 224 10.53 -10.03 -12.71
CA GLY A 224 9.49 -10.73 -13.43
C GLY A 224 8.08 -10.32 -12.96
N ILE A 225 7.10 -10.61 -13.82
CA ILE A 225 5.70 -10.18 -13.64
C ILE A 225 5.07 -10.77 -12.38
N GLU A 226 5.27 -12.06 -12.11
CA GLU A 226 4.63 -12.74 -10.97
C GLU A 226 5.08 -12.19 -9.62
N ARG A 227 6.38 -11.93 -9.45
CA ARG A 227 6.89 -11.30 -8.22
C ARG A 227 6.44 -9.85 -8.10
N MET A 228 6.29 -9.14 -9.23
CA MET A 228 5.74 -7.80 -9.23
C MET A 228 4.26 -7.77 -8.82
N LYS A 229 3.45 -8.75 -9.24
CA LYS A 229 2.08 -8.93 -8.74
C LYS A 229 2.05 -9.17 -7.23
N LYS A 230 2.93 -10.03 -6.71
CA LYS A 230 3.06 -10.26 -5.25
C LYS A 230 3.47 -8.99 -4.50
N HIS A 231 4.42 -8.22 -5.05
CA HIS A 231 4.80 -6.93 -4.48
C HIS A 231 3.61 -5.98 -4.39
N TRP A 232 2.90 -5.78 -5.49
CA TRP A 232 1.72 -4.92 -5.55
C TRP A 232 0.58 -5.40 -4.64
N ARG A 233 0.31 -6.70 -4.59
CA ARG A 233 -0.65 -7.29 -3.65
C ARG A 233 -0.30 -6.92 -2.21
N TYR A 234 0.98 -7.01 -1.85
CA TYR A 234 1.46 -6.66 -0.50
C TYR A 234 1.27 -5.18 -0.19
N LEU A 235 1.57 -4.28 -1.14
CA LEU A 235 1.34 -2.85 -0.97
C LEU A 235 -0.15 -2.53 -0.80
N VAL A 236 -1.03 -3.11 -1.62
CA VAL A 236 -2.48 -2.94 -1.50
C VAL A 236 -2.97 -3.46 -0.15
N ALA A 237 -2.48 -4.61 0.32
CA ALA A 237 -2.82 -5.16 1.62
C ALA A 237 -2.39 -4.26 2.79
N ARG A 238 -1.21 -3.64 2.71
CA ARG A 238 -0.72 -2.72 3.76
C ARG A 238 -1.34 -1.33 3.71
N TYR A 239 -1.63 -0.78 2.53
CA TYR A 239 -1.96 0.66 2.42
C TYR A 239 -3.34 0.99 1.87
N SER A 240 -4.14 0.03 1.37
CA SER A 240 -5.48 0.34 0.79
C SER A 240 -6.54 0.82 1.79
N ALA A 241 -6.29 0.65 3.10
CA ALA A 241 -7.13 1.23 4.15
C ALA A 241 -6.78 2.71 4.43
N PHE A 242 -5.59 3.16 4.05
CA PHE A 242 -5.18 4.56 4.18
C PHE A 242 -5.76 5.39 3.01
N PRO A 243 -5.94 6.71 3.20
CA PRO A 243 -6.32 7.62 2.11
C PRO A 243 -5.10 7.89 1.21
N VAL A 244 -4.70 6.88 0.43
CA VAL A 244 -3.57 6.93 -0.50
C VAL A 244 -4.05 6.99 -1.94
N VAL A 245 -3.17 7.45 -2.83
CA VAL A 245 -3.32 7.36 -4.29
C VAL A 245 -2.21 6.46 -4.83
N TRP A 246 -2.49 5.70 -5.88
CA TRP A 246 -1.56 4.74 -6.45
C TRP A 246 -0.97 5.23 -7.76
N CYS A 247 0.35 5.13 -7.88
CA CYS A 247 1.06 5.22 -9.16
C CYS A 247 1.71 3.86 -9.47
N LEU A 248 1.35 3.27 -10.61
CA LEU A 248 1.72 1.89 -10.94
C LEU A 248 3.25 1.68 -11.05
N ALA A 249 3.94 2.63 -11.67
CA ALA A 249 5.39 2.64 -11.75
C ALA A 249 5.86 4.04 -12.13
N GLY A 250 7.02 4.43 -11.59
CA GLY A 250 7.76 5.58 -12.12
C GLY A 250 8.45 5.20 -13.43
N GLU A 251 8.30 6.04 -14.47
CA GLU A 251 8.87 5.80 -15.81
C GLU A 251 8.70 4.36 -16.30
N TYR A 252 7.44 3.91 -16.41
CA TYR A 252 7.10 2.49 -16.58
C TYR A 252 7.81 1.79 -17.76
N ASP A 253 8.05 2.48 -18.89
CA ASP A 253 8.71 1.94 -20.09
C ASP A 253 10.16 2.41 -20.26
N MET A 254 10.78 2.94 -19.19
CA MET A 254 12.19 3.31 -19.20
C MET A 254 13.06 2.11 -18.83
N PRO A 255 13.91 1.61 -19.74
CA PRO A 255 14.88 0.57 -19.43
C PRO A 255 15.92 1.08 -18.44
N TYR A 256 16.52 0.18 -17.67
CA TYR A 256 17.59 0.55 -16.76
C TYR A 256 18.76 1.22 -17.51
N TYR A 257 19.39 2.21 -16.88
CA TYR A 257 20.45 3.03 -17.46
C TYR A 257 21.55 2.20 -18.17
N LEU A 258 21.93 1.08 -17.54
CA LEU A 258 22.99 0.17 -17.98
C LEU A 258 22.48 -1.09 -18.70
N SER A 259 21.21 -1.13 -19.11
CA SER A 259 20.69 -2.25 -19.90
C SER A 259 21.51 -2.43 -21.19
N LYS A 260 21.82 -3.70 -21.49
CA LYS A 260 22.53 -4.12 -22.71
C LYS A 260 21.60 -4.17 -23.94
N ASP A 261 20.29 -4.24 -23.73
CA ASP A 261 19.28 -4.35 -24.77
C ASP A 261 18.03 -3.54 -24.39
N LYS A 262 18.12 -2.23 -24.57
CA LYS A 262 17.10 -1.27 -24.13
C LYS A 262 15.76 -1.45 -24.84
N GLU A 263 15.77 -1.82 -26.13
CA GLU A 263 14.53 -1.98 -26.88
C GLU A 263 13.76 -3.23 -26.43
N LYS A 264 14.46 -4.35 -26.22
CA LYS A 264 13.85 -5.55 -25.66
C LYS A 264 13.25 -5.31 -24.26
N ASP A 265 13.99 -4.62 -23.39
CA ASP A 265 13.49 -4.30 -22.05
C ASP A 265 12.25 -3.40 -22.11
N ARG A 266 12.26 -2.39 -22.96
CA ARG A 266 11.11 -1.48 -23.17
C ARG A 266 9.87 -2.23 -23.65
N GLU A 267 10.02 -3.13 -24.62
CA GLU A 267 8.92 -3.97 -25.13
C GLU A 267 8.32 -4.83 -24.01
N PHE A 268 9.18 -5.55 -23.28
CA PHE A 268 8.76 -6.35 -22.13
C PHE A 268 8.05 -5.50 -21.05
N GLN A 269 8.59 -4.33 -20.74
CA GLN A 269 8.01 -3.42 -19.75
C GLN A 269 6.60 -2.96 -20.14
N ARG A 270 6.37 -2.60 -21.40
CA ARG A 270 5.06 -2.16 -21.87
C ARG A 270 4.00 -3.24 -21.69
N GLU A 271 4.30 -4.47 -22.11
CA GLU A 271 3.37 -5.59 -22.00
C GLU A 271 3.16 -6.00 -20.53
N GLY A 272 4.25 -6.16 -19.79
CA GLY A 272 4.19 -6.62 -18.41
C GLY A 272 3.51 -5.61 -17.48
N TRP A 273 3.71 -4.31 -17.65
CA TRP A 273 3.01 -3.30 -16.85
C TRP A 273 1.52 -3.23 -17.15
N ILE A 274 1.10 -3.49 -18.40
CA ILE A 274 -0.32 -3.65 -18.74
C ILE A 274 -0.90 -4.85 -17.98
N GLU A 275 -0.18 -5.96 -17.91
CA GLU A 275 -0.62 -7.16 -17.18
C GLU A 275 -0.74 -6.90 -15.67
N VAL A 276 0.27 -6.31 -15.03
CA VAL A 276 0.23 -5.94 -13.60
C VAL A 276 -0.89 -4.93 -13.35
N GLY A 277 -1.07 -3.95 -14.22
CA GLY A 277 -2.14 -2.96 -14.12
C GLY A 277 -3.54 -3.56 -14.23
N ARG A 278 -3.73 -4.63 -15.03
CA ARG A 278 -4.99 -5.38 -15.10
C ARG A 278 -5.23 -6.22 -13.84
N TYR A 279 -4.18 -6.81 -13.27
CA TYR A 279 -4.27 -7.57 -12.02
C TYR A 279 -4.75 -6.72 -10.83
N LEU A 280 -4.41 -5.43 -10.80
CA LEU A 280 -4.76 -4.52 -9.70
C LEU A 280 -6.16 -3.90 -9.77
N ARG A 281 -6.87 -4.05 -10.89
CA ARG A 281 -8.23 -3.49 -11.08
C ARG A 281 -9.30 -4.48 -10.65
#